data_AF-A0A5J5QS53-F1
#
_entry.id   AF-A0A5J5QS53-F1
#
_cell.length_a   1.000
_cell.length_b   1.000
_cell.length_c   1.000
_cell.angle_alpha   90.00
_cell.angle_beta   90.00
_cell.angle_gamma   90.00
#
_symmetry.space_group_name_H-M   'P 1'
#
loop_
_entity.id
_entity.type
_entity.pdbx_description
1 polymer ?
#
loop_
_entity_poly.entity_id
_entity_poly.type
_entity_poly.pdbx_seq_one_letter_code
_entity_poly.pdbx_strand_id
1 'polypeptide(L)'
;MLCCRYALPLVTKRLGSVKINQRPRNTVVCAAKGPRPRYPRVWKSRNRIGTVSKSAKLVTCVKQLSNVKEEVYGALDSFIAWELEFPLITVKKALKILQNEQEWKRIIQVIKWMLSKGQGRTMGTYFTLLNALAEDGRLEEAEELWVKLFSDNLESTPRIFFDKMISIYYHKDMHEKMF
;
A
#
# COMPACT_ATOMS: atom_id res chain seq x y z
N MET A 1 -84.95 -24.94 -13.43
CA MET A 1 -84.40 -23.59 -13.69
C MET A 1 -82.93 -23.62 -13.28
N LEU A 2 -82.03 -23.56 -14.27
CA LEU A 2 -80.58 -23.67 -14.07
C LEU A 2 -79.98 -22.26 -13.91
N CYS A 3 -79.18 -22.07 -12.88
CA CYS A 3 -78.40 -20.87 -12.61
C CYS A 3 -76.93 -21.20 -12.88
N CYS A 4 -76.24 -20.46 -13.75
CA CYS A 4 -74.78 -20.50 -13.87
C CYS A 4 -74.23 -19.13 -14.28
N ARG A 5 -73.41 -18.55 -13.40
CA ARG A 5 -72.53 -17.41 -13.66
C ARG A 5 -71.37 -17.89 -14.54
N TYR A 6 -71.03 -17.16 -15.61
CA TYR A 6 -69.87 -17.48 -16.45
C TYR A 6 -68.73 -16.46 -16.28
N ALA A 7 -67.52 -17.00 -16.28
CA ALA A 7 -66.24 -16.40 -15.98
C ALA A 7 -65.65 -15.54 -17.11
N LEU A 8 -64.72 -14.65 -16.75
CA LEU A 8 -63.87 -13.86 -17.63
C LEU A 8 -62.73 -14.70 -18.23
N PRO A 9 -62.31 -14.46 -19.49
CA PRO A 9 -61.00 -14.86 -19.96
C PRO A 9 -60.04 -13.66 -20.05
N LEU A 10 -58.89 -13.82 -19.40
CA LEU A 10 -57.67 -13.03 -19.59
C LEU A 10 -57.07 -13.33 -20.97
N VAL A 11 -56.83 -12.31 -21.79
CA VAL A 11 -55.91 -12.40 -22.94
C VAL A 11 -55.02 -11.17 -22.98
N THR A 12 -53.78 -11.37 -22.53
CA THR A 12 -52.67 -10.43 -22.65
C THR A 12 -52.21 -10.37 -24.11
N LYS A 13 -52.31 -9.21 -24.77
CA LYS A 13 -51.62 -8.98 -26.05
C LYS A 13 -50.43 -8.03 -25.84
N ARG A 14 -49.24 -8.64 -25.89
CA ARG A 14 -47.90 -8.03 -25.94
C ARG A 14 -47.83 -7.01 -27.09
N LEU A 15 -47.30 -5.82 -26.82
CA LEU A 15 -46.89 -4.87 -27.84
C LEU A 15 -45.87 -5.54 -28.80
N GLY A 16 -46.12 -5.44 -30.09
CA GLY A 16 -45.21 -5.89 -31.14
C GLY A 16 -43.93 -5.05 -31.15
N SER A 17 -42.77 -5.72 -31.18
CA SER A 17 -41.47 -5.08 -31.33
C SER A 17 -41.28 -4.53 -32.74
N VAL A 18 -40.97 -3.24 -32.84
CA VAL A 18 -40.54 -2.57 -34.08
C VAL A 18 -39.28 -3.27 -34.61
N LYS A 19 -39.34 -3.80 -35.84
CA LYS A 19 -38.16 -4.36 -36.52
C LYS A 19 -37.31 -3.22 -37.05
N ILE A 20 -36.19 -2.95 -36.39
CA ILE A 20 -35.15 -2.04 -36.88
C ILE A 20 -34.45 -2.73 -38.06
N ASN A 21 -34.56 -2.14 -39.24
CA ASN A 21 -33.95 -2.63 -40.46
C ASN A 21 -32.42 -2.44 -40.37
N GLN A 22 -31.68 -3.52 -40.13
CA GLN A 22 -30.22 -3.47 -40.06
C GLN A 22 -29.64 -3.34 -41.47
N ARG A 23 -28.97 -2.22 -41.75
CA ARG A 23 -28.16 -2.05 -42.96
C ARG A 23 -27.10 -3.17 -43.01
N PRO A 24 -26.80 -3.77 -44.18
CA PRO A 24 -25.71 -4.72 -44.27
C PRO A 24 -24.41 -3.97 -43.98
N ARG A 25 -23.81 -4.23 -42.82
CA ARG A 25 -22.42 -3.85 -42.58
C ARG A 25 -21.61 -4.67 -43.59
N ASN A 26 -20.98 -4.00 -44.55
CA ASN A 26 -19.88 -4.58 -45.34
C ASN A 26 -18.78 -4.99 -44.36
N THR A 27 -18.89 -6.21 -43.88
CA THR A 27 -17.92 -6.81 -42.99
C THR A 27 -16.90 -7.43 -43.92
N VAL A 28 -15.76 -6.75 -44.09
CA VAL A 28 -14.63 -7.33 -44.80
C VAL A 28 -14.18 -8.53 -43.96
N VAL A 29 -14.59 -9.72 -44.37
CA VAL A 29 -14.05 -10.96 -43.84
C VAL A 29 -12.63 -11.02 -44.38
N CYS A 30 -11.66 -10.57 -43.58
CA CYS A 30 -10.27 -10.89 -43.83
C CYS A 30 -10.22 -12.41 -44.05
N ALA A 31 -9.82 -12.84 -45.25
CA ALA A 31 -9.60 -14.26 -45.54
C ALA A 31 -8.85 -14.87 -44.35
N ALA A 32 -9.25 -16.07 -43.91
CA ALA A 32 -8.83 -16.77 -42.68
C ALA A 32 -7.32 -17.09 -42.62
N LYS A 33 -6.45 -16.13 -42.88
CA LYS A 33 -5.07 -16.12 -42.45
C LYS A 33 -5.15 -15.89 -40.95
N GLY A 34 -4.86 -16.97 -40.20
CA GLY A 34 -4.74 -16.91 -38.75
C GLY A 34 -3.75 -15.84 -38.27
N PRO A 35 -3.56 -15.70 -36.96
CA PRO A 35 -2.67 -14.68 -36.40
C PRO A 35 -1.32 -14.71 -37.12
N ARG A 36 -0.88 -13.56 -37.66
CA ARG A 36 0.42 -13.44 -38.36
C ARG A 36 1.49 -14.11 -37.48
N PRO A 37 2.28 -15.08 -38.00
CA PRO A 37 3.32 -15.73 -37.22
C PRO A 37 4.26 -14.65 -36.66
N ARG A 38 4.26 -14.49 -35.34
CA ARG A 38 5.23 -13.63 -34.67
C ARG A 38 6.46 -14.48 -34.44
N TYR A 39 7.51 -14.21 -35.20
CA TYR A 39 8.82 -14.80 -34.94
C TYR A 39 9.24 -14.52 -33.50
N PRO A 40 9.83 -15.49 -32.78
CA PRO A 40 10.31 -15.27 -31.43
C PRO A 40 11.28 -14.09 -31.43
N ARG A 41 11.07 -13.16 -30.49
CA ARG A 41 11.93 -11.99 -30.37
C ARG A 41 13.36 -12.46 -30.10
N VAL A 42 14.26 -12.21 -31.04
CA VAL A 42 15.66 -12.69 -31.02
C VAL A 42 16.43 -12.15 -29.82
N TRP A 43 16.11 -10.93 -29.39
CA TRP A 43 16.57 -10.37 -28.12
C TRP A 43 15.51 -10.53 -27.04
N LYS A 44 15.81 -11.36 -26.02
CA LYS A 44 15.02 -11.40 -24.80
C LYS A 44 15.35 -10.16 -23.97
N SER A 45 14.42 -9.21 -23.90
CA SER A 45 14.51 -8.15 -22.90
C SER A 45 14.41 -8.80 -21.52
N ARG A 46 15.39 -8.58 -20.65
CA ARG A 46 15.30 -9.02 -19.25
C ARG A 46 14.09 -8.33 -18.63
N ASN A 47 13.17 -9.10 -18.01
CA ASN A 47 11.99 -8.52 -17.37
C ASN A 47 12.44 -7.50 -16.32
N ARG A 48 11.93 -6.27 -16.39
CA ARG A 48 12.22 -5.22 -15.40
C ARG A 48 11.68 -5.69 -14.05
N ILE A 49 12.56 -5.79 -13.06
CA ILE A 49 12.17 -6.13 -11.69
C ILE A 49 11.27 -5.01 -11.15
N GLY A 50 10.02 -5.35 -10.81
CA GLY A 50 9.06 -4.40 -10.28
C GLY A 50 9.42 -3.93 -8.86
N THR A 51 8.91 -2.75 -8.47
CA THR A 51 9.15 -2.17 -7.13
C THR A 51 8.64 -3.05 -6.00
N VAL A 52 7.55 -3.80 -6.22
CA VAL A 52 7.00 -4.75 -5.23
C VAL A 52 7.95 -5.92 -4.99
N SER A 53 8.52 -6.48 -6.04
CA SER A 53 9.51 -7.56 -5.91
C SER A 53 10.80 -7.06 -5.28
N LYS A 54 11.23 -5.83 -5.59
CA LYS A 54 12.39 -5.21 -4.92
C LYS A 54 12.13 -5.00 -3.42
N SER A 55 10.95 -4.52 -3.03
CA SER A 55 10.62 -4.31 -1.63
C SER A 55 10.53 -5.62 -0.86
N ALA A 56 9.96 -6.67 -1.46
CA ALA A 56 9.92 -8.00 -0.84
C ALA A 56 11.33 -8.55 -0.60
N LYS A 57 12.23 -8.41 -1.60
CA LYS A 57 13.65 -8.79 -1.44
C LYS A 57 14.34 -8.03 -0.32
N LEU A 58 14.12 -6.71 -0.22
CA LEU A 58 14.67 -5.90 0.86
C LEU A 58 14.19 -6.42 2.23
N VAL A 59 12.89 -6.68 2.38
CA VAL A 59 12.33 -7.24 3.62
C VAL A 59 12.96 -8.58 3.97
N THR A 60 13.10 -9.48 3.00
CA THR A 60 13.75 -10.79 3.26
C THR A 60 15.20 -10.63 3.70
N CYS A 61 15.95 -9.70 3.10
CA CYS A 61 17.33 -9.44 3.50
C CYS A 61 17.38 -8.88 4.92
N VAL A 62 16.61 -7.83 5.23
CA VAL A 62 16.63 -7.17 6.56
C VAL A 62 16.22 -8.13 7.68
N LYS A 63 15.28 -9.05 7.42
CA LYS A 63 14.85 -10.04 8.41
C LYS A 63 15.95 -11.05 8.76
N GLN A 64 16.80 -11.41 7.81
CA GLN A 64 17.85 -12.42 8.00
C GLN A 64 19.06 -11.88 8.78
N LEU A 65 19.22 -10.56 8.88
CA LEU A 65 20.36 -9.93 9.56
C LEU A 65 20.24 -10.03 11.07
N SER A 66 21.34 -9.80 11.80
CA SER A 66 21.23 -9.62 13.24
C SER A 66 20.56 -8.28 13.58
N ASN A 67 20.30 -8.05 14.88
CA ASN A 67 19.75 -6.79 15.36
C ASN A 67 20.82 -5.69 15.54
N VAL A 68 22.07 -5.95 15.16
CA VAL A 68 23.18 -5.00 15.23
C VAL A 68 22.97 -3.87 14.21
N LYS A 69 23.15 -2.63 14.66
CA LYS A 69 22.88 -1.44 13.85
C LYS A 69 23.77 -1.39 12.60
N GLU A 70 25.07 -1.68 12.74
CA GLU A 70 26.01 -1.60 11.62
C GLU A 70 25.65 -2.60 10.50
N GLU A 71 25.25 -3.82 10.85
CA GLU A 71 24.89 -4.85 9.86
C GLU A 71 23.65 -4.46 9.06
N VAL A 72 22.61 -3.99 9.75
CA VAL A 72 21.37 -3.55 9.10
C VAL A 72 21.62 -2.34 8.21
N TYR A 73 22.39 -1.36 8.69
CA TYR A 73 22.66 -0.14 7.94
C TYR A 73 23.59 -0.42 6.75
N GLY A 74 24.60 -1.27 6.93
CA GLY A 74 25.49 -1.71 5.85
C GLY A 74 24.75 -2.47 4.76
N ALA A 75 23.82 -3.36 5.14
CA ALA A 75 22.99 -4.08 4.17
C ALA A 75 22.07 -3.11 3.41
N LEU A 76 21.42 -2.19 4.09
CA LEU A 76 20.56 -1.18 3.46
C LEU A 76 21.36 -0.22 2.56
N ASP A 77 22.56 0.19 2.97
CA ASP A 77 23.46 1.03 2.16
C ASP A 77 23.94 0.28 0.92
N SER A 78 24.29 -1.01 1.05
CA SER A 78 24.63 -1.85 -0.10
C SER A 78 23.47 -2.03 -1.06
N PHE A 79 22.23 -2.07 -0.57
CA PHE A 79 21.04 -2.13 -1.40
C PHE A 79 20.84 -0.84 -2.20
N ILE A 80 21.10 0.32 -1.60
CA ILE A 80 21.01 1.61 -2.29
C ILE A 80 22.13 1.80 -3.31
N ALA A 81 23.34 1.27 -3.06
CA ALA A 81 24.50 1.49 -3.92
C ALA A 81 24.27 1.10 -5.39
N TRP A 82 23.29 0.23 -5.68
CA TRP A 82 22.90 -0.20 -7.02
C TRP A 82 21.79 0.63 -7.67
N GLU A 83 21.20 1.59 -6.96
CA GLU A 83 20.12 2.44 -7.47
C GLU A 83 20.64 3.86 -7.78
N LEU A 84 20.20 4.40 -8.92
CA LEU A 84 20.59 5.75 -9.36
C LEU A 84 19.94 6.85 -8.50
N GLU A 85 18.74 6.58 -7.99
CA GLU A 85 17.96 7.47 -7.12
C GLU A 85 17.60 6.74 -5.83
N PHE A 86 17.38 7.51 -4.76
CA PHE A 86 16.98 6.93 -3.48
C PHE A 86 15.64 6.17 -3.65
N PRO A 87 15.56 4.87 -3.33
CA PRO A 87 14.41 4.04 -3.67
C PRO A 87 13.23 4.22 -2.68
N LEU A 88 12.76 5.46 -2.49
CA LEU A 88 11.75 5.85 -1.48
C LEU A 88 10.46 5.04 -1.59
N ILE A 89 9.98 4.80 -2.81
CA ILE A 89 8.76 4.02 -3.05
C ILE A 89 8.96 2.56 -2.64
N THR A 90 10.12 1.99 -2.94
CA THR A 90 10.48 0.61 -2.59
C THR A 90 10.57 0.46 -1.07
N VAL A 91 11.24 1.39 -0.39
CA VAL A 91 11.33 1.42 1.08
C VAL A 91 9.96 1.60 1.71
N LYS A 92 9.12 2.53 1.22
CA LYS A 92 7.74 2.71 1.68
C LYS A 92 6.90 1.45 1.55
N LYS A 93 7.05 0.70 0.45
CA LYS A 93 6.38 -0.59 0.27
C LYS A 93 6.92 -1.65 1.25
N ALA A 94 8.23 -1.68 1.47
CA ALA A 94 8.85 -2.58 2.44
C ALA A 94 8.37 -2.30 3.88
N LEU A 95 8.28 -1.03 4.29
CA LEU A 95 7.73 -0.63 5.58
C LEU A 95 6.29 -1.10 5.77
N LYS A 96 5.44 -1.00 4.74
CA LYS A 96 4.08 -1.54 4.80
C LYS A 96 4.05 -3.06 4.99
N ILE A 97 4.94 -3.80 4.33
CA ILE A 97 5.05 -5.26 4.50
C ILE A 97 5.45 -5.57 5.94
N LEU A 98 6.50 -4.92 6.45
CA LEU A 98 6.96 -5.10 7.83
C LEU A 98 5.87 -4.72 8.86
N GLN A 99 5.08 -3.69 8.58
CA GLN A 99 3.97 -3.27 9.44
C GLN A 99 2.86 -4.32 9.50
N ASN A 100 2.54 -4.95 8.37
CA ASN A 100 1.57 -6.05 8.34
C ASN A 100 2.07 -7.28 9.10
N GLU A 101 3.39 -7.49 9.12
CA GLU A 101 4.05 -8.59 9.84
C GLU A 101 4.38 -8.24 11.31
N GLN A 102 4.08 -7.01 11.75
CA GLN A 102 4.31 -6.51 13.11
C GLN A 102 5.79 -6.55 13.57
N GLU A 103 6.72 -6.40 12.62
CA GLU A 103 8.16 -6.38 12.90
C GLU A 103 8.63 -4.97 13.32
N TRP A 104 8.16 -4.50 14.48
CA TRP A 104 8.33 -3.11 14.95
C TRP A 104 9.80 -2.67 15.05
N LYS A 105 10.68 -3.55 15.56
CA LYS A 105 12.13 -3.29 15.65
C LYS A 105 12.76 -2.99 14.30
N ARG A 106 12.39 -3.76 13.26
CA ARG A 106 12.90 -3.56 11.90
C ARG A 106 12.37 -2.30 11.27
N ILE A 107 11.10 -1.97 11.52
CA ILE A 107 10.50 -0.70 11.07
C ILE A 107 11.27 0.47 11.66
N ILE A 108 11.57 0.45 12.96
CA ILE A 108 12.35 1.50 13.63
C ILE A 108 13.74 1.63 13.00
N GLN A 109 14.44 0.51 12.79
CA GLN A 109 15.79 0.51 12.19
C GLN A 109 15.79 1.11 10.78
N VAL A 110 14.87 0.65 9.91
CA VAL A 110 14.76 1.12 8.53
C VAL A 110 14.36 2.59 8.46
N ILE A 111 13.42 3.05 9.30
CA ILE A 111 13.03 4.47 9.31
C ILE A 111 14.18 5.35 9.84
N LYS A 112 14.81 4.98 10.96
CA LYS A 112 15.96 5.75 11.50
C LYS A 112 17.11 5.82 10.50
N TRP A 113 17.38 4.74 9.75
CA TRP A 113 18.34 4.74 8.65
C TRP A 113 17.91 5.68 7.52
N MET A 114 16.65 5.61 7.08
CA MET A 114 16.14 6.48 6.01
C MET A 114 16.25 7.97 6.39
N LEU A 115 15.94 8.31 7.65
CA LEU A 115 16.08 9.66 8.19
C LEU A 115 17.54 10.10 8.33
N SER A 116 18.47 9.19 8.66
CA SER A 116 19.90 9.51 8.76
C SER A 116 20.53 9.86 7.41
N LYS A 117 19.97 9.33 6.31
CA LYS A 117 20.31 9.73 4.94
C LYS A 117 19.64 11.04 4.50
N GLY A 118 18.88 11.68 5.38
CA GLY A 118 18.12 12.90 5.08
C GLY A 118 16.87 12.65 4.23
N GLN A 119 16.45 11.40 4.05
CA GLN A 119 15.34 11.02 3.18
C GLN A 119 14.07 10.74 3.98
N GLY A 120 12.91 10.85 3.31
CA GLY A 120 11.64 10.45 3.90
C GLY A 120 11.16 11.29 5.08
N ARG A 121 11.65 12.53 5.24
CA ARG A 121 11.18 13.52 6.23
C ARG A 121 9.76 13.97 5.90
N THR A 122 8.79 13.15 6.26
CA THR A 122 7.36 13.40 6.03
C THR A 122 6.58 13.06 7.30
N MET A 123 5.46 13.75 7.53
CA MET A 123 4.58 13.46 8.67
C MET A 123 4.16 11.98 8.71
N GLY A 124 3.89 11.36 7.56
CA GLY A 124 3.55 9.94 7.51
C GLY A 124 4.67 9.03 8.02
N THR A 125 5.93 9.32 7.68
CA THR A 125 7.09 8.57 8.20
C THR A 125 7.22 8.70 9.70
N TYR A 126 7.11 9.94 10.21
CA TYR A 126 7.19 10.20 11.64
C TYR A 126 6.06 9.52 12.42
N PHE A 127 4.84 9.55 11.89
CA PHE A 127 3.70 8.86 12.48
C PHE A 127 3.94 7.34 12.55
N THR A 128 4.45 6.73 11.47
CA THR A 128 4.78 5.30 11.47
C THR A 128 5.88 4.96 12.47
N LEU A 129 6.88 5.84 12.64
CA LEU A 129 7.96 5.65 13.60
C LEU A 129 7.45 5.76 15.04
N LEU A 130 6.63 6.77 15.33
CA LEU A 130 6.00 6.96 16.63
C LEU A 130 5.16 5.73 17.02
N ASN A 131 4.33 5.26 16.10
CA ASN A 131 3.53 4.05 16.31
C ASN A 131 4.43 2.83 16.58
N ALA A 132 5.47 2.61 15.74
CA ALA A 132 6.37 1.49 15.92
C ALA A 132 7.15 1.53 17.25
N LEU A 133 7.59 2.70 17.71
CA LEU A 133 8.26 2.87 19.00
C LEU A 133 7.34 2.53 20.17
N ALA A 134 6.07 2.95 20.09
CA ALA A 134 5.08 2.65 21.12
C ALA A 134 4.79 1.14 21.22
N GLU A 135 4.63 0.47 20.07
CA GLU A 135 4.39 -0.98 20.00
C GLU A 135 5.64 -1.80 20.42
N ASP A 136 6.84 -1.32 20.14
CA ASP A 136 8.10 -1.95 20.60
C ASP A 136 8.35 -1.74 22.12
N GLY A 137 7.56 -0.88 22.77
CA GLY A 137 7.68 -0.57 24.21
C GLY A 137 8.72 0.51 24.55
N ARG A 138 9.31 1.17 23.55
CA ARG A 138 10.33 2.23 23.72
C ARG A 138 9.65 3.60 23.83
N LEU A 139 8.94 3.78 24.92
CA LEU A 139 8.05 4.94 25.10
C LEU A 139 8.82 6.25 25.25
N GLU A 140 9.93 6.26 25.98
CA GLU A 140 10.77 7.45 26.18
C GLU A 140 11.22 8.05 24.84
N GLU A 141 11.67 7.20 23.91
CA GLU A 141 12.06 7.64 22.57
C GLU A 141 10.88 8.14 21.73
N ALA A 142 9.69 7.57 21.94
CA ALA A 142 8.47 8.04 21.29
C ALA A 142 8.10 9.44 21.78
N GLU A 143 8.21 9.70 23.09
CA GLU A 143 7.97 11.01 23.69
C GLU A 143 9.00 12.04 23.22
N GLU A 144 10.28 11.70 23.21
CA GLU A 144 11.32 12.59 22.66
C GLU A 144 11.05 12.97 21.21
N LEU A 145 10.64 12.00 20.39
CA LEU A 145 10.31 12.21 19.00
C LEU A 145 9.07 13.10 18.86
N TRP A 146 8.05 12.89 19.69
CA TRP A 146 6.86 13.72 19.76
C TRP A 146 7.19 15.17 20.11
N VAL A 147 7.97 15.40 21.18
CA VAL A 147 8.37 16.73 21.62
C VAL A 147 9.15 17.45 20.53
N LYS A 148 10.14 16.79 19.91
CA LYS A 148 10.92 17.36 18.79
C LYS A 148 10.00 17.79 17.63
N LEU A 149 9.08 16.92 17.22
CA LEU A 149 8.15 17.23 16.13
C LEU A 149 7.20 18.37 16.46
N PHE A 150 6.73 18.42 17.70
CA PHE A 150 5.83 19.46 18.18
C PHE A 150 6.52 20.82 18.26
N SER A 151 7.77 20.88 18.76
CA SER A 151 8.58 22.09 18.78
C SER A 151 8.90 22.61 17.37
N ASP A 152 9.24 21.71 16.45
CA ASP A 152 9.61 22.09 15.08
C ASP A 152 8.40 22.50 14.22
N ASN A 153 7.19 22.01 14.53
CA ASN A 153 6.02 22.11 13.64
C ASN A 153 4.73 22.51 14.36
N LEU A 154 4.80 23.45 15.32
CA LEU A 154 3.69 23.81 16.22
C LEU A 154 2.33 24.02 15.51
N GLU A 155 2.31 24.66 14.35
CA GLU A 155 1.07 24.92 13.58
C GLU A 155 0.69 23.80 12.60
N SER A 156 1.64 22.90 12.28
CA SER A 156 1.52 21.93 11.18
C SER A 156 1.34 20.48 11.65
N THR A 157 1.34 20.21 12.96
CA THR A 157 1.12 18.85 13.47
C THR A 157 -0.32 18.39 13.24
N PRO A 158 -0.53 17.31 12.47
CA PRO A 158 -1.88 16.79 12.23
C PRO A 158 -2.52 16.25 13.52
N ARG A 159 -3.83 16.45 13.69
CA ARG A 159 -4.62 15.98 14.85
C ARG A 159 -4.41 14.49 15.19
N ILE A 160 -4.24 13.65 14.17
CA ILE A 160 -4.02 12.21 14.32
C ILE A 160 -2.82 11.86 15.22
N PHE A 161 -1.82 12.74 15.33
CA PHE A 161 -0.68 12.50 16.23
C PHE A 161 -1.08 12.67 17.70
N PHE A 162 -1.85 13.70 18.04
CA PHE A 162 -2.36 13.91 19.40
C PHE A 162 -3.25 12.74 19.81
N ASP A 163 -4.20 12.37 18.95
CA ASP A 163 -5.09 11.22 19.19
C ASP A 163 -4.27 9.95 19.44
N LYS A 164 -3.16 9.77 18.70
CA LYS A 164 -2.26 8.64 18.89
C LYS A 164 -1.48 8.70 20.20
N MET A 165 -0.94 9.86 20.60
CA MET A 165 -0.24 10.02 21.89
C MET A 165 -1.17 9.75 23.07
N ILE A 166 -2.39 10.31 23.02
CA ILE A 166 -3.43 10.07 24.03
C ILE A 166 -3.75 8.56 24.11
N SER A 167 -3.90 7.88 22.96
CA SER A 167 -4.10 6.43 22.92
C SER A 167 -2.93 5.66 23.53
N ILE A 168 -1.68 6.05 23.25
CA ILE A 168 -0.49 5.40 23.82
C ILE A 168 -0.47 5.55 25.34
N TYR A 169 -0.71 6.75 25.86
CA TYR A 169 -0.73 7.00 27.31
C TYR A 169 -1.87 6.25 28.00
N TYR A 170 -3.04 6.22 27.38
CA TYR A 170 -4.19 5.46 27.89
C TYR A 170 -3.88 3.95 27.98
N HIS A 171 -3.25 3.37 26.95
CA HIS A 171 -2.86 1.94 26.97
C HIS A 171 -1.72 1.60 27.94
N LYS A 172 -1.04 2.61 28.49
CA LYS A 172 0.07 2.45 29.43
C LYS A 172 -0.29 2.92 30.85
N ASP A 173 -1.56 3.22 31.10
CA ASP A 173 -2.10 3.71 32.38
C ASP A 173 -1.41 4.99 32.90
N MET A 174 -0.85 5.80 31.99
CA MET A 174 -0.14 7.05 32.33
C MET A 174 -1.07 8.27 32.21
N HIS A 175 -2.10 8.30 33.04
CA HIS A 175 -3.13 9.34 32.99
C HIS A 175 -2.61 10.75 33.30
N GLU A 176 -1.52 10.85 34.07
CA GLU A 176 -0.90 12.14 34.44
C GLU A 176 -0.39 12.91 33.23
N LYS A 177 0.05 12.21 32.18
CA LYS A 177 0.62 12.83 30.96
C LYS A 177 -0.44 13.21 29.92
N MET A 178 -1.71 12.95 30.19
CA MET A 178 -2.81 13.25 29.26
C MET A 178 -3.33 14.69 29.38
N PHE A 179 -3.00 15.39 30.47
CA PHE A 179 -3.46 16.74 30.81
C PHE A 179 -2.28 17.70 30.95
#